data_AF-A0A947C0C7-F1
#
_entry.id   AF-A0A947C0C7-F1
#
_cell.length_a   1.000
_cell.length_b   1.000
_cell.length_c   1.000
_cell.angle_alpha   90.00
_cell.angle_beta   90.00
_cell.angle_gamma   90.00
#
_symmetry.space_group_name_H-M   'P 1'
#
loop_
_entity.id
_entity.type
_entity.pdbx_description
1 polymer ?
#
loop_
_entity_poly.entity_id
_entity_poly.type
_entity_poly.pdbx_seq_one_letter_code
_entity_poly.pdbx_strand_id
1 'polypeptide(L)'
;MHWSICVLAAVLAAFKTPSAHAQSDGVRESSDGVRWLVVPAVVRGGSDGDESVGVERLHTAAEALRQELVMRGRPVWRADRVSERFEVQGSAPAPTISQSDIDLWVERSRAAVRYLARADYKAARRELKAAQRLADRAAAELNREAARAQQVLDTCLFMVRAYVETKNDVEARKQARECRRLVPRVEPSAFRHTPEVRELLAEV
;
A
#
# COMPACT_ATOMS: atom_id res chain seq x y z
N MET A 1 -19.84 -1.00 36.37
CA MET A 1 -20.18 -1.79 35.16
C MET A 1 -19.99 -0.91 33.94
N HIS A 2 -18.85 -0.99 33.25
CA HIS A 2 -18.67 -0.41 31.91
C HIS A 2 -17.89 -1.43 31.08
N TRP A 3 -18.61 -2.16 30.23
CA TRP A 3 -18.06 -3.10 29.26
C TRP A 3 -17.42 -2.29 28.14
N SER A 4 -16.10 -2.32 28.04
CA SER A 4 -15.39 -1.80 26.86
C SER A 4 -15.39 -2.90 25.81
N ILE A 5 -16.19 -2.71 24.76
CA ILE A 5 -16.26 -3.60 23.61
C ILE A 5 -15.00 -3.34 22.77
N CYS A 6 -13.98 -4.20 22.91
CA CYS A 6 -12.87 -4.23 21.96
C CYS A 6 -13.39 -4.81 20.64
N VAL A 7 -13.55 -3.95 19.64
CA VAL A 7 -13.86 -4.39 18.27
C VAL A 7 -12.58 -5.00 17.68
N LEU A 8 -12.50 -6.34 17.70
CA LEU A 8 -11.45 -7.10 17.04
C LEU A 8 -11.71 -7.14 15.53
N ALA A 9 -10.96 -6.34 14.77
CA ALA A 9 -10.91 -6.48 13.33
C ALA A 9 -9.87 -7.56 12.96
N ALA A 10 -10.32 -8.77 12.68
CA ALA A 10 -9.49 -9.80 12.06
C ALA A 10 -9.45 -9.56 10.54
N VAL A 11 -8.29 -9.19 10.00
CA VAL A 11 -8.10 -9.13 8.54
C VAL A 11 -7.89 -10.56 8.04
N LEU A 12 -8.91 -11.09 7.36
CA LEU A 12 -8.88 -12.41 6.74
C LEU A 12 -8.25 -12.28 5.35
N ALA A 13 -6.96 -12.59 5.24
CA ALA A 13 -6.29 -12.66 3.94
C ALA A 13 -6.30 -14.11 3.43
N ALA A 14 -7.13 -14.40 2.44
CA ALA A 14 -7.03 -15.64 1.66
C ALA A 14 -6.00 -15.44 0.54
N PHE A 15 -4.77 -15.89 0.77
CA PHE A 15 -3.77 -15.91 -0.31
C PHE A 15 -4.03 -17.13 -1.20
N LYS A 16 -4.45 -16.88 -2.45
CA LYS A 16 -4.24 -17.83 -3.54
C LYS A 16 -2.81 -17.64 -4.02
N THR A 17 -2.01 -18.71 -4.00
CA THR A 17 -0.71 -18.76 -4.66
C THR A 17 -0.90 -18.63 -6.17
N PRO A 18 -0.43 -17.55 -6.84
CA PRO A 18 -0.24 -17.61 -8.27
C PRO A 18 1.01 -18.45 -8.53
N SER A 19 0.81 -19.68 -8.99
CA SER A 19 1.89 -20.52 -9.50
C SER A 19 2.49 -19.85 -10.74
N ALA A 20 3.70 -19.34 -10.63
CA ALA A 20 4.53 -19.02 -11.78
C ALA A 20 5.04 -20.35 -12.37
N HIS A 21 4.25 -20.97 -13.26
CA HIS A 21 4.70 -22.10 -14.05
C HIS A 21 5.32 -21.65 -15.36
N ALA A 22 6.65 -21.67 -15.39
CA ALA A 22 7.38 -22.10 -16.57
C ALA A 22 7.53 -23.64 -16.52
N GLN A 23 6.93 -24.30 -17.51
CA GLN A 23 6.99 -25.70 -17.94
C GLN A 23 7.94 -26.69 -17.22
N SER A 24 7.38 -27.79 -16.70
CA SER A 24 7.65 -29.17 -17.18
C SER A 24 6.86 -30.22 -16.37
N ASP A 25 6.11 -31.07 -17.08
CA ASP A 25 5.64 -32.42 -16.75
C ASP A 25 5.14 -32.77 -15.32
N GLY A 26 3.82 -32.98 -15.25
CA GLY A 26 3.27 -34.29 -14.85
C GLY A 26 3.46 -34.75 -13.40
N VAL A 27 2.99 -33.99 -12.41
CA VAL A 27 2.64 -34.54 -11.09
C VAL A 27 1.36 -33.87 -10.58
N ARG A 28 0.33 -34.71 -10.37
CA ARG A 28 -0.94 -34.49 -9.65
C ARG A 28 -1.13 -33.08 -9.06
N GLU A 29 -2.13 -32.38 -9.59
CA GLU A 29 -2.82 -31.28 -8.90
C GLU A 29 -3.26 -31.76 -7.50
N SER A 30 -2.45 -31.48 -6.49
CA SER A 30 -2.94 -31.42 -5.12
C SER A 30 -3.80 -30.18 -5.07
N SER A 31 -5.10 -30.36 -4.83
CA SER A 31 -6.02 -29.26 -4.54
C SER A 31 -5.46 -28.49 -3.35
N ASP A 32 -4.76 -27.39 -3.65
CA ASP A 32 -4.07 -26.59 -2.65
C ASP A 32 -5.14 -25.86 -1.84
N GLY A 33 -5.62 -26.53 -0.78
CA GLY A 33 -6.73 -26.08 0.03
C GLY A 33 -6.40 -24.72 0.64
N VAL A 34 -7.35 -23.78 0.54
CA VAL A 34 -7.22 -22.44 1.12
C VAL A 34 -6.85 -22.57 2.60
N ARG A 35 -5.65 -22.10 2.95
CA ARG A 35 -5.15 -22.10 4.32
C ARG A 35 -5.20 -20.70 4.92
N TRP A 36 -5.61 -20.61 6.16
CA TRP A 36 -5.81 -19.35 6.87
C TRP A 36 -4.53 -18.87 7.54
N LEU A 37 -4.36 -17.55 7.63
CA LEU A 37 -3.33 -16.89 8.44
C LEU A 37 -4.02 -15.89 9.37
N VAL A 38 -3.74 -15.97 10.67
CA VAL A 38 -4.25 -15.02 11.67
C VAL A 38 -3.14 -14.01 11.95
N VAL A 39 -3.38 -12.75 11.58
CA VAL A 39 -2.45 -11.64 11.85
C VAL A 39 -3.11 -10.66 12.82
N PRO A 40 -2.56 -10.47 14.03
CA PRO A 40 -3.04 -9.43 14.92
C PRO A 40 -2.70 -8.05 14.33
N ALA A 41 -3.69 -7.16 14.23
CA ALA A 41 -3.51 -5.80 13.73
C ALA A 41 -3.92 -4.79 14.81
N VAL A 42 -3.08 -3.79 15.02
CA VAL A 42 -3.38 -2.64 15.89
C VAL A 42 -3.98 -1.55 15.01
N VAL A 43 -5.23 -1.17 15.28
CA VAL A 43 -5.83 0.02 14.68
C VAL A 43 -5.50 1.20 15.58
N ARG A 44 -4.75 2.18 15.06
CA ARG A 44 -4.37 3.37 15.84
C ARG A 44 -5.61 4.26 16.02
N GLY A 45 -6.30 4.09 17.14
CA GLY A 45 -7.46 4.88 17.53
C GLY A 45 -7.68 4.83 19.03
N GLY A 46 -7.22 5.86 19.75
CA GLY A 46 -7.56 6.09 21.17
C GLY A 46 -6.39 6.04 22.15
N SER A 47 -6.06 7.22 22.69
CA SER A 47 -5.20 7.58 23.84
C SER A 47 -3.96 6.74 24.15
N ASP A 48 -2.79 7.41 24.08
CA ASP A 48 -1.53 7.02 24.69
C ASP A 48 -1.70 6.52 26.13
N GLY A 49 -1.38 5.25 26.35
CA GLY A 49 -1.36 4.64 27.66
C GLY A 49 -1.52 3.13 27.54
N ASP A 50 -0.41 2.41 27.59
CA ASP A 50 -0.33 0.94 27.75
C ASP A 50 -0.23 0.08 26.47
N GLU A 51 0.63 0.48 25.51
CA GLU A 51 0.92 -0.29 24.28
C GLU A 51 1.42 -1.72 24.55
N SER A 52 2.24 -1.92 25.59
CA SER A 52 2.83 -3.22 25.94
C SER A 52 1.79 -4.27 26.35
N VAL A 53 0.75 -3.85 27.09
CA VAL A 53 -0.33 -4.74 27.53
C VAL A 53 -1.32 -5.03 26.39
N GLY A 54 -1.38 -4.17 25.38
CA GLY A 54 -2.15 -4.40 24.16
C GLY A 54 -1.60 -5.54 23.31
N VAL A 55 -0.27 -5.61 23.13
CA VAL A 55 0.37 -6.59 22.23
C VAL A 55 0.20 -8.03 22.74
N GLU A 56 0.40 -8.28 24.03
CA GLU A 56 0.27 -9.61 24.62
C GLU A 56 -1.17 -10.14 24.57
N ARG A 57 -2.15 -9.27 24.86
CA ARG A 57 -3.58 -9.60 24.73
C ARG A 57 -3.96 -9.90 23.28
N LEU A 58 -3.45 -9.11 22.32
CA LEU A 58 -3.68 -9.33 20.89
C LEU A 58 -3.07 -10.64 20.41
N HIS A 59 -1.86 -10.96 20.85
CA HIS A 59 -1.21 -12.23 20.56
C HIS A 59 -2.02 -13.41 21.10
N THR A 60 -2.48 -13.31 22.35
CA THR A 60 -3.30 -14.34 23.00
C THR A 60 -4.63 -14.55 22.25
N ALA A 61 -5.31 -13.47 21.87
CA ALA A 61 -6.55 -13.54 21.08
C ALA A 61 -6.33 -14.13 19.69
N ALA A 62 -5.22 -13.80 19.03
CA ALA A 62 -4.85 -14.37 17.74
C ALA A 62 -4.59 -15.88 17.83
N GLU A 63 -3.88 -16.32 18.88
CA GLU A 63 -3.64 -17.75 19.12
C GLU A 63 -4.92 -18.52 19.46
N ALA A 64 -5.83 -17.92 20.25
CA ALA A 64 -7.13 -18.52 20.54
C ALA A 64 -7.98 -18.69 19.26
N LEU A 65 -8.01 -17.68 18.38
CA LEU A 65 -8.70 -17.78 17.10
C LEU A 65 -8.06 -18.83 16.18
N ARG A 66 -6.72 -18.92 16.17
CA ARG A 66 -5.98 -19.93 15.42
C ARG A 66 -6.38 -21.34 15.88
N GLN A 67 -6.44 -21.55 17.21
CA GLN A 67 -6.87 -22.83 17.79
C GLN A 67 -8.31 -23.18 17.40
N GLU A 68 -9.24 -22.23 17.47
CA GLU A 68 -10.63 -22.45 17.08
C GLU A 68 -10.77 -22.85 15.61
N LEU A 69 -10.04 -22.20 14.71
CA LEU A 69 -10.03 -22.55 13.29
C LEU A 69 -9.49 -23.96 13.05
N VAL A 70 -8.42 -24.35 13.76
CA VAL A 70 -7.87 -25.71 13.70
C VAL A 70 -8.88 -26.74 14.22
N MET A 71 -9.56 -26.47 15.34
CA MET A 71 -10.60 -27.35 15.89
C MET A 71 -11.77 -27.54 14.92
N ARG A 72 -12.10 -26.51 14.12
CA ARG A 72 -13.12 -26.58 13.06
C ARG A 72 -12.63 -27.24 11.76
N GLY A 73 -11.46 -27.87 11.79
CA GLY A 73 -10.88 -28.54 10.61
C GLY A 73 -10.45 -27.58 9.51
N ARG A 74 -10.29 -26.28 9.81
CA ARG A 74 -9.74 -25.32 8.83
C ARG A 74 -8.21 -25.40 8.90
N PRO A 75 -7.51 -25.55 7.76
CA PRO A 75 -6.06 -25.53 7.76
C PRO A 75 -5.58 -24.10 8.05
N VAL A 76 -4.77 -23.94 9.11
CA VAL A 76 -4.23 -22.63 9.53
C VAL A 76 -2.70 -22.70 9.57
N TRP A 77 -2.05 -21.66 9.07
CA TRP A 77 -0.61 -21.51 9.18
C TRP A 77 -0.22 -21.14 10.60
N ARG A 78 0.94 -21.64 11.07
CA ARG A 78 1.55 -21.14 12.30
C ARG A 78 2.37 -19.89 11.99
N ALA A 79 2.21 -18.84 12.80
CA ALA A 79 2.86 -17.56 12.58
C ALA A 79 4.40 -17.66 12.51
N ASP A 80 5.02 -18.52 13.33
CA ASP A 80 6.46 -18.76 13.38
C ASP A 80 7.04 -19.34 12.08
N ARG A 81 6.26 -20.14 11.35
CA ARG A 81 6.66 -20.74 10.06
C ARG A 81 6.28 -19.92 8.83
N VAL A 82 5.44 -18.90 9.01
CA VAL A 82 5.01 -18.02 7.92
C VAL A 82 6.16 -17.13 7.49
N SER A 83 6.93 -16.58 8.41
CA SER A 83 8.08 -15.73 8.09
C SER A 83 9.12 -16.49 7.26
N GLU A 84 9.53 -17.69 7.68
CA GLU A 84 10.48 -18.53 6.92
C GLU A 84 9.98 -18.81 5.50
N ARG A 85 8.69 -19.11 5.33
CA ARG A 85 8.11 -19.35 4.01
C ARG A 85 7.92 -18.08 3.19
N PHE A 86 7.66 -16.94 3.82
CA PHE A 86 7.61 -15.66 3.14
C PHE A 86 8.99 -15.30 2.58
N GLU A 87 10.06 -15.53 3.33
CA GLU A 87 11.43 -15.34 2.84
C GLU A 87 11.74 -16.24 1.63
N VAL A 88 11.30 -17.50 1.66
CA VAL A 88 11.60 -18.48 0.59
C VAL A 88 10.69 -18.35 -0.64
N GLN A 89 9.40 -18.07 -0.45
CA GLN A 89 8.37 -18.15 -1.50
C GLN A 89 7.72 -16.79 -1.81
N GLY A 90 7.68 -15.89 -0.83
CA GLY A 90 7.01 -14.59 -0.95
C GLY A 90 7.96 -13.42 -1.24
N SER A 91 9.27 -13.63 -1.10
CA SER A 91 10.25 -12.58 -1.29
C SER A 91 10.71 -12.54 -2.74
N ALA A 92 10.66 -11.35 -3.31
CA ALA A 92 11.23 -11.04 -4.61
C ALA A 92 12.51 -10.21 -4.41
N PRO A 93 13.52 -10.36 -5.29
CA PRO A 93 14.67 -9.47 -5.28
C PRO A 93 14.20 -8.01 -5.39
N ALA A 94 14.93 -7.11 -4.74
CA ALA A 94 14.59 -5.70 -4.77
C ALA A 94 14.50 -5.20 -6.23
N PRO A 95 13.39 -4.55 -6.62
CA PRO A 95 13.26 -4.03 -7.97
C PRO A 95 14.34 -2.97 -8.18
N THR A 96 15.08 -3.11 -9.27
CA THR A 96 16.08 -2.13 -9.69
C THR A 96 15.49 -1.25 -10.79
N ILE A 97 15.82 0.04 -10.76
CA ILE A 97 15.39 1.01 -11.77
C ILE A 97 16.63 1.56 -12.49
N SER A 98 16.56 1.70 -13.81
CA SER A 98 17.64 2.30 -14.59
C SER A 98 17.68 3.82 -14.39
N GLN A 99 18.84 4.44 -14.57
CA GLN A 99 18.94 5.91 -14.54
C GLN A 99 18.10 6.55 -15.65
N SER A 100 18.04 5.93 -16.84
CA SER A 100 17.18 6.38 -17.93
C SER A 100 15.69 6.39 -17.60
N ASP A 101 15.22 5.43 -16.80
CA ASP A 101 13.83 5.41 -16.35
C ASP A 101 13.55 6.54 -15.36
N ILE A 102 14.49 6.82 -14.46
CA ILE A 102 14.41 7.96 -13.53
C ILE A 102 14.35 9.27 -14.31
N ASP A 103 15.25 9.45 -15.28
CA ASP A 103 15.31 10.67 -16.10
C ASP A 103 14.01 10.86 -16.89
N LEU A 104 13.50 9.79 -17.51
CA LEU A 104 12.22 9.81 -18.19
C LEU A 104 11.07 10.18 -17.24
N TRP A 105 11.05 9.64 -16.03
CA TRP A 105 10.04 10.00 -15.03
C TRP A 105 10.12 11.47 -14.63
N VAL A 106 11.31 11.99 -14.36
CA VAL A 106 11.52 13.42 -14.06
C VAL A 106 11.03 14.28 -15.23
N GLU A 107 11.32 13.89 -16.47
CA GLU A 107 10.86 14.60 -17.67
C GLU A 107 9.32 14.64 -17.73
N ARG A 108 8.66 13.50 -17.54
CA ARG A 108 7.19 13.37 -17.55
C ARG A 108 6.55 14.18 -16.43
N SER A 109 7.09 14.13 -15.22
CA SER A 109 6.60 14.93 -14.09
C SER A 109 6.74 16.43 -14.36
N ARG A 110 7.89 16.88 -14.89
CA ARG A 110 8.09 18.29 -15.27
C ARG A 110 7.14 18.72 -16.40
N ALA A 111 6.92 17.85 -17.39
CA ALA A 111 5.96 18.12 -18.47
C ALA A 111 4.54 18.28 -17.93
N ALA A 112 4.12 17.39 -17.03
CA ALA A 112 2.81 17.48 -16.38
C ALA A 112 2.61 18.81 -15.65
N VAL A 113 3.59 19.28 -14.88
CA VAL A 113 3.51 20.57 -14.18
C VAL A 113 3.35 21.73 -15.16
N ARG A 114 4.07 21.71 -16.28
CA ARG A 114 3.91 22.73 -17.34
C ARG A 114 2.50 22.70 -17.94
N TYR A 115 1.91 21.52 -18.16
CA TYR A 115 0.55 21.41 -18.65
C TYR A 115 -0.49 21.87 -17.62
N LEU A 116 -0.30 21.55 -16.34
CA LEU A 116 -1.15 22.06 -15.25
C LEU A 116 -1.13 23.59 -15.16
N ALA A 117 0.05 24.20 -15.28
CA ALA A 117 0.17 25.66 -15.27
C ALA A 117 -0.56 26.34 -16.43
N ARG A 118 -0.82 25.62 -17.52
CA ARG A 118 -1.57 26.09 -18.70
C ARG A 118 -3.02 25.62 -18.71
N ALA A 119 -3.50 25.00 -17.63
CA ALA A 119 -4.80 24.37 -17.53
C ALA A 119 -5.08 23.28 -18.60
N ASP A 120 -4.03 22.70 -19.21
CA ASP A 120 -4.17 21.54 -20.10
C ASP A 120 -4.21 20.25 -19.27
N TYR A 121 -5.35 20.04 -18.61
CA TYR A 121 -5.53 18.90 -17.70
C TYR A 121 -5.50 17.56 -18.42
N LYS A 122 -5.84 17.51 -19.72
CA LYS A 122 -5.83 16.27 -20.51
C LYS A 122 -4.39 15.83 -20.75
N ALA A 123 -3.52 16.74 -21.20
CA ALA A 123 -2.10 16.44 -21.38
C ALA A 123 -1.42 16.16 -20.03
N ALA A 124 -1.72 16.96 -19.00
CA ALA A 124 -1.19 16.76 -17.66
C ALA A 124 -1.48 15.34 -17.15
N ARG A 125 -2.75 14.89 -17.18
CA ARG A 125 -3.13 13.54 -16.73
C ARG A 125 -2.45 12.44 -17.53
N ARG A 126 -2.22 12.63 -18.84
CA ARG A 126 -1.51 11.64 -19.66
C ARG A 126 -0.07 11.46 -19.18
N GLU A 127 0.66 12.57 -18.99
CA GLU A 127 2.03 12.54 -18.51
C GLU A 127 2.13 11.99 -17.08
N LEU A 128 1.21 12.41 -16.19
CA LEU A 128 1.16 11.92 -14.81
C LEU A 128 0.85 10.43 -14.73
N LYS A 129 -0.06 9.91 -15.56
CA LYS A 129 -0.32 8.45 -15.63
C LYS A 129 0.92 7.69 -16.09
N ALA A 130 1.70 8.25 -17.01
CA ALA A 130 2.96 7.64 -17.44
C ALA A 130 4.00 7.62 -16.32
N ALA A 131 4.16 8.75 -15.61
CA ALA A 131 5.06 8.86 -14.48
C ALA A 131 4.64 7.92 -13.32
N GLN A 132 3.35 7.83 -13.02
CA GLN A 132 2.84 7.01 -11.92
C GLN A 132 3.03 5.51 -12.17
N ARG A 133 2.88 5.02 -13.41
CA ARG A 133 3.17 3.61 -13.72
C ARG A 133 4.61 3.22 -13.39
N LEU A 134 5.56 4.14 -13.53
CA LEU A 134 6.93 3.87 -13.11
C LEU A 134 7.04 3.90 -11.58
N ALA A 135 6.42 4.90 -10.94
CA ALA A 135 6.41 5.02 -9.49
C ALA A 135 5.82 3.78 -8.81
N ASP A 136 4.72 3.21 -9.33
CA ASP A 136 4.09 2.01 -8.78
C ASP A 136 5.00 0.77 -8.86
N ARG A 137 5.75 0.61 -9.95
CA ARG A 137 6.66 -0.54 -10.15
C ARG A 137 7.96 -0.41 -9.36
N ALA A 138 8.40 0.82 -9.12
CA ALA A 138 9.70 1.12 -8.52
C ALA A 138 9.60 1.84 -7.16
N ALA A 139 8.43 1.82 -6.52
CA ALA A 139 8.16 2.55 -5.27
C ALA A 139 9.20 2.24 -4.19
N ALA A 140 9.54 0.95 -4.03
CA ALA A 140 10.52 0.50 -3.04
C ALA A 140 11.92 1.07 -3.26
N GLU A 141 12.32 1.30 -4.52
CA GLU A 141 13.61 1.91 -4.87
C GLU A 141 13.53 3.44 -4.76
N LEU A 142 12.50 4.04 -5.36
CA LEU A 142 12.32 5.48 -5.41
C LEU A 142 12.12 6.10 -4.03
N ASN A 143 11.56 5.35 -3.07
CA ASN A 143 11.30 5.83 -1.73
C ASN A 143 12.44 5.58 -0.72
N ARG A 144 13.59 5.00 -1.14
CA ARG A 144 14.74 4.81 -0.22
C ARG A 144 15.34 6.14 0.22
N GLU A 145 15.37 7.10 -0.69
CA GLU A 145 15.90 8.44 -0.45
C GLU A 145 14.75 9.40 -0.16
N ALA A 146 14.84 10.15 0.95
CA ALA A 146 13.79 11.07 1.38
C ALA A 146 13.44 12.13 0.31
N ALA A 147 14.45 12.69 -0.35
CA ALA A 147 14.24 13.70 -1.41
C ALA A 147 13.49 13.14 -2.61
N ARG A 148 13.72 11.88 -2.95
CA ARG A 148 13.08 11.19 -4.08
C ARG A 148 11.66 10.74 -3.72
N ALA A 149 11.46 10.26 -2.50
CA ALA A 149 10.12 9.99 -1.95
C ALA A 149 9.23 11.25 -1.97
N GLN A 150 9.79 12.42 -1.63
CA GLN A 150 9.07 13.70 -1.76
C GLN A 150 8.66 13.99 -3.21
N GLN A 151 9.54 13.76 -4.18
CA GLN A 151 9.22 13.97 -5.59
C GLN A 151 8.15 12.99 -6.10
N VAL A 152 8.15 11.74 -5.62
CA VAL A 152 7.10 10.75 -5.90
C VAL A 152 5.75 11.23 -5.35
N LEU A 153 5.72 11.68 -4.09
CA LEU A 153 4.52 12.23 -3.48
C LEU A 153 4.02 13.46 -4.26
N ASP A 154 4.91 14.41 -4.56
CA ASP A 154 4.56 15.61 -5.30
C ASP A 154 3.97 15.29 -6.67
N THR A 155 4.58 14.35 -7.40
CA THR A 155 4.08 13.89 -8.70
C THR A 155 2.69 13.28 -8.56
N CYS A 156 2.45 12.47 -7.54
CA CYS A 156 1.14 11.87 -7.29
C CYS A 156 0.08 12.93 -6.97
N LEU A 157 0.43 13.93 -6.15
CA LEU A 157 -0.47 15.00 -5.75
C LEU A 157 -0.79 15.98 -6.89
N PHE A 158 0.08 16.10 -7.90
CA PHE A 158 -0.27 16.81 -9.14
C PHE A 158 -1.43 16.13 -9.89
N MET A 159 -1.59 14.81 -9.78
CA MET A 159 -2.77 14.12 -10.31
C MET A 159 -4.03 14.45 -9.50
N VAL A 160 -3.90 14.51 -8.17
CA VAL A 160 -4.99 14.94 -7.28
C VAL A 160 -5.44 16.34 -7.67
N ARG A 161 -4.50 17.29 -7.80
CA ARG A 161 -4.79 18.64 -8.28
C ARG A 161 -5.51 18.63 -9.63
N ALA A 162 -5.04 17.84 -10.59
CA ALA A 162 -5.68 17.74 -11.90
C ALA A 162 -7.15 17.28 -11.82
N TYR A 163 -7.51 16.45 -10.83
CA TYR A 163 -8.90 16.04 -10.60
C TYR A 163 -9.71 17.11 -9.87
N VAL A 164 -9.16 17.73 -8.83
CA VAL A 164 -9.79 18.83 -8.07
C VAL A 164 -10.15 20.00 -9.00
N GLU A 165 -9.21 20.45 -9.83
CA GLU A 165 -9.41 21.57 -10.77
C GLU A 165 -10.46 21.24 -11.84
N THR A 166 -10.72 19.95 -12.09
CA THR A 166 -11.78 19.49 -13.01
C THR A 166 -13.04 19.03 -12.30
N LYS A 167 -13.17 19.31 -10.99
CA LYS A 167 -14.33 18.97 -10.15
C LYS A 167 -14.67 17.48 -10.14
N ASN A 168 -13.65 16.62 -10.20
CA ASN A 168 -13.81 15.17 -10.15
C ASN A 168 -13.40 14.65 -8.76
N ASP A 169 -14.25 14.90 -7.76
CA ASP A 169 -13.94 14.65 -6.36
C ASP A 169 -13.76 13.15 -6.04
N VAL A 170 -14.50 12.29 -6.75
CA VAL A 170 -14.42 10.83 -6.60
C VAL A 170 -13.03 10.33 -6.98
N GLU A 171 -12.52 10.73 -8.15
CA GLU A 171 -11.18 10.35 -8.60
C GLU A 171 -10.10 11.07 -7.81
N ALA A 172 -10.32 12.33 -7.38
CA ALA A 172 -9.38 13.04 -6.52
C ALA A 172 -9.15 12.29 -5.20
N ARG A 173 -10.22 11.88 -4.52
CA ARG A 173 -10.13 11.16 -3.24
C ARG A 173 -9.54 9.76 -3.39
N LYS A 174 -9.87 9.07 -4.49
CA LYS A 174 -9.26 7.78 -4.83
C LYS A 174 -7.76 7.94 -5.05
N GLN A 175 -7.35 8.94 -5.83
CA GLN A 175 -5.95 9.24 -6.08
C GLN A 175 -5.21 9.64 -4.81
N ALA A 176 -5.82 10.41 -3.91
CA ALA A 176 -5.20 10.79 -2.63
C ALA A 176 -4.87 9.55 -1.76
N ARG A 177 -5.79 8.58 -1.67
CA ARG A 177 -5.52 7.28 -1.01
C ARG A 177 -4.35 6.54 -1.66
N GLU A 178 -4.29 6.53 -2.99
CA GLU A 178 -3.17 5.93 -3.72
C GLU A 178 -1.84 6.65 -3.42
N CYS A 179 -1.84 7.99 -3.34
CA CYS A 179 -0.64 8.75 -2.99
C CYS A 179 -0.14 8.39 -1.58
N ARG A 180 -1.04 8.28 -0.59
CA ARG A 180 -0.66 7.89 0.77
C ARG A 180 -0.18 6.44 0.84
N ARG A 181 -0.79 5.53 0.06
CA ARG A 181 -0.32 4.13 -0.07
C ARG A 181 1.08 4.06 -0.68
N LEU A 182 1.34 4.88 -1.70
CA LEU A 182 2.60 4.91 -2.42
C LEU A 182 3.73 5.53 -1.59
N VAL A 183 3.44 6.59 -0.82
CA VAL A 183 4.41 7.30 0.02
C VAL A 183 3.83 7.57 1.41
N PRO A 184 3.90 6.60 2.36
CA PRO A 184 3.16 6.70 3.62
C PRO A 184 3.69 7.75 4.60
N ARG A 185 5.01 8.00 4.61
CA ARG A 185 5.71 8.74 5.70
C ARG A 185 6.15 10.16 5.33
N VAL A 186 5.72 10.67 4.18
CA VAL A 186 6.15 11.98 3.68
C VAL A 186 4.97 12.93 3.67
N GLU A 187 5.22 14.16 4.12
CA GLU A 187 4.20 15.21 4.14
C GLU A 187 4.22 16.06 2.86
N PRO A 188 3.05 16.55 2.42
CA PRO A 188 2.96 17.36 1.22
C PRO A 188 3.55 18.76 1.45
N SER A 189 4.33 19.23 0.48
CA SER A 189 4.87 20.59 0.52
C SER A 189 3.75 21.64 0.43
N ALA A 190 3.70 22.56 1.40
CA ALA A 190 2.80 23.72 1.39
C ALA A 190 3.05 24.68 0.22
N PHE A 191 4.26 24.68 -0.34
CA PHE A 191 4.63 25.56 -1.45
C PHE A 191 4.22 25.00 -2.81
N ARG A 192 4.16 23.68 -2.96
CA ARG A 192 3.92 23.02 -4.25
C ARG A 192 2.46 22.65 -4.49
N HIS A 193 1.69 22.47 -3.41
CA HIS A 193 0.32 21.99 -3.48
C HIS A 193 -0.62 22.99 -2.81
N THR A 194 -1.82 23.12 -3.36
CA THR A 194 -2.84 24.02 -2.81
C THR A 194 -3.39 23.48 -1.47
N PRO A 195 -4.01 24.33 -0.64
CA PRO A 195 -4.64 23.89 0.60
C PRO A 195 -5.62 22.73 0.39
N GLU A 196 -6.45 22.78 -0.65
CA GLU A 196 -7.48 21.78 -0.93
C GLU A 196 -6.87 20.39 -1.19
N VAL A 197 -5.75 20.34 -1.93
CA VAL A 197 -5.04 19.08 -2.19
C VAL A 197 -4.43 18.51 -0.91
N ARG A 198 -3.89 19.37 -0.04
CA ARG A 198 -3.29 18.97 1.23
C ARG A 198 -4.33 18.48 2.23
N GLU A 199 -5.46 19.18 2.32
CA GLU A 199 -6.61 18.80 3.15
C GLU A 199 -7.15 17.44 2.71
N LEU A 200 -7.35 17.24 1.41
CA LEU A 200 -7.81 15.96 0.90
C LEU A 200 -6.86 14.79 1.22
N LEU A 201 -5.54 15.03 1.24
CA LEU A 201 -4.57 14.01 1.65
C LEU A 201 -4.57 13.76 3.17
N ALA A 202 -4.96 14.74 3.98
CA ALA A 202 -5.07 14.58 5.43
C ALA A 202 -6.33 13.79 5.85
N GLU A 203 -7.36 13.76 4.99
CA GLU A 203 -8.60 13.02 5.20
C GLU A 203 -8.55 11.51 4.88
N VAL A 204 -7.46 11.04 4.26
CA VAL A 204 -7.36 9.67 3.68
C VAL A 204 -6.39 8.75 4.40
#